data_AF-A0A9Y4NVG0-F1
#
_entry.id   AF-A0A9Y4NVG0-F1
#
_cell.length_a   1.000
_cell.length_b   1.000
_cell.length_c   1.000
_cell.angle_alpha   90.00
_cell.angle_beta   90.00
_cell.angle_gamma   90.00
#
_symmetry.space_group_name_H-M   'P 1'
#
loop_
_entity.id
_entity.type
_entity.pdbx_description
1 polymer ?
#
loop_
_entity_poly.entity_id
_entity_poly.type
_entity_poly.pdbx_seq_one_letter_code
_entity_poly.pdbx_strand_id
1 'polypeptide(L)'
;VVLQVFSQEYINLLLSVYFFVLGVLALSHTMSPLMSRIFPASFPNKQYQLLFTQGSGESKEEIVNYEFDTKNLVCLLISSVVGVWYLLKKHWIANNLFGLAFALNGVELLHLNNVSTGCILLGGLFVYDVFWVFGTNVMVTVAKSFEAPIKLVFPQDLLEKGLNASNFAMLGLGDIVIPGIFIALLLRFDVSLKKNSRTYFYSSFLAYIFGLGLTIFVMHTFKHAQPALLYLVPACVGFPVIVALFKGELTEMFRYEESSPEEAGSTDESSESEKKDQ
;
A
#
# COMPACT_ATOMS: atom_id res chain seq x y z
N VAL A 1 -25.85 13.09 -11.58
CA VAL A 1 -25.82 13.25 -13.06
C VAL A 1 -25.25 12.01 -13.74
N VAL A 2 -24.01 11.57 -13.49
CA VAL A 2 -23.45 10.33 -14.10
C VAL A 2 -24.25 9.07 -13.73
N LEU A 3 -24.67 8.93 -12.47
CA LEU A 3 -25.49 7.82 -11.96
C LEU A 3 -26.94 7.77 -12.50
N GLN A 4 -27.42 8.84 -13.15
CA GLN A 4 -28.76 8.88 -13.75
C GLN A 4 -28.74 8.45 -15.22
N VAL A 5 -27.58 8.42 -15.85
CA VAL A 5 -27.41 8.10 -17.28
C VAL A 5 -26.93 6.65 -17.50
N PHE A 6 -26.17 6.10 -16.56
CA PHE A 6 -25.69 4.71 -16.61
C PHE A 6 -26.43 3.83 -15.61
N SER A 7 -26.87 2.63 -16.04
CA SER A 7 -27.40 1.64 -15.11
C SER A 7 -26.31 1.20 -14.14
N GLN A 8 -26.69 0.88 -12.91
CA GLN A 8 -25.79 0.43 -11.84
C GLN A 8 -24.95 -0.79 -12.27
N GLU A 9 -25.48 -1.61 -13.18
CA GLU A 9 -24.80 -2.78 -13.75
C GLU A 9 -23.60 -2.41 -14.62
N TYR A 10 -23.72 -1.41 -15.51
CA TYR A 10 -22.59 -0.96 -16.34
C TYR A 10 -21.50 -0.30 -15.50
N ILE A 11 -21.87 0.42 -14.44
CA ILE A 11 -20.91 1.01 -13.51
C ILE A 11 -20.14 -0.07 -12.77
N ASN A 12 -20.83 -1.08 -12.25
CA ASN A 12 -20.19 -2.20 -11.56
C ASN A 12 -19.32 -3.03 -12.50
N LEU A 13 -19.74 -3.25 -13.75
CA LEU A 13 -18.95 -3.94 -14.76
C LEU A 13 -17.68 -3.15 -15.09
N LEU A 14 -17.79 -1.85 -15.37
CA LEU A 14 -16.66 -0.97 -15.65
C LEU A 14 -15.66 -0.97 -14.48
N LEU A 15 -16.17 -0.83 -13.26
CA LEU A 15 -15.36 -0.82 -12.05
C LEU A 15 -14.67 -2.18 -11.84
N SER A 16 -15.36 -3.28 -12.11
CA SER A 16 -14.79 -4.65 -12.02
C SER A 16 -13.66 -4.85 -13.03
N VAL A 17 -13.82 -4.38 -14.27
CA VAL A 17 -12.77 -4.45 -15.29
C VAL A 17 -11.57 -3.57 -14.89
N TYR A 18 -11.83 -2.36 -14.39
CA TYR A 18 -10.79 -1.46 -13.90
C TYR A 18 -9.97 -2.09 -12.77
N PHE A 19 -10.63 -2.63 -11.74
CA PHE A 19 -9.95 -3.31 -10.63
C PHE A 19 -9.29 -4.62 -11.04
N PHE A 20 -9.81 -5.32 -12.04
CA PHE A 20 -9.14 -6.47 -12.61
C PHE A 20 -7.81 -6.08 -13.26
N VAL A 21 -7.80 -5.07 -14.14
CA VAL A 21 -6.57 -4.63 -14.82
C VAL A 21 -5.54 -4.14 -13.80
N LEU A 22 -5.95 -3.24 -12.91
CA LEU A 22 -5.05 -2.75 -11.86
C LEU A 22 -4.60 -3.87 -10.92
N GLY A 23 -5.48 -4.80 -10.57
CA GLY A 23 -5.17 -5.92 -9.70
C GLY A 23 -4.14 -6.85 -10.30
N VAL A 24 -4.28 -7.20 -11.58
CA VAL A 24 -3.32 -8.04 -12.31
C VAL A 24 -1.96 -7.37 -12.38
N LEU A 25 -1.90 -6.06 -12.65
CA LEU A 25 -0.65 -5.30 -12.67
C LEU A 25 0.00 -5.23 -11.28
N ALA A 26 -0.78 -4.86 -10.27
CA ALA A 26 -0.34 -4.78 -8.88
C ALA A 26 0.21 -6.14 -8.39
N LEU A 27 -0.53 -7.22 -8.65
CA LEU A 27 -0.14 -8.57 -8.28
C LEU A 27 1.13 -9.02 -9.02
N SER A 28 1.26 -8.68 -10.32
CA SER A 28 2.45 -8.98 -11.10
C SER A 28 3.69 -8.28 -10.54
N HIS A 29 3.55 -7.00 -10.14
CA HIS A 29 4.64 -6.24 -9.51
C HIS A 29 5.06 -6.87 -8.18
N THR A 30 4.09 -7.17 -7.31
CA THR A 30 4.34 -7.83 -6.02
C THR A 30 4.94 -9.24 -6.15
N MET A 31 4.61 -9.96 -7.22
CA MET A 31 5.12 -11.32 -7.47
C MET A 31 6.55 -11.33 -8.04
N SER A 32 6.99 -10.25 -8.69
CA SER A 32 8.31 -10.17 -9.33
C SER A 32 9.50 -10.50 -8.40
N PRO A 33 9.62 -9.91 -7.19
CA PRO A 33 10.71 -10.26 -6.27
C PRO A 33 10.60 -11.67 -5.68
N LEU A 34 9.39 -12.25 -5.60
CA LEU A 34 9.20 -13.64 -5.21
C LEU A 34 9.65 -14.58 -6.32
N MET A 35 9.35 -14.23 -7.57
CA MET A 35 9.71 -15.00 -8.74
C MET A 35 11.23 -15.08 -8.93
N SER A 36 11.96 -13.99 -8.68
CA SER A 36 13.42 -13.99 -8.75
C SER A 36 14.08 -14.91 -7.73
N ARG A 37 13.42 -15.17 -6.59
CA ARG A 37 13.89 -16.10 -5.54
C ARG A 37 13.52 -17.56 -5.82
N ILE A 38 12.39 -17.80 -6.48
CA ILE A 38 11.86 -19.15 -6.75
C ILE A 38 12.40 -19.71 -8.07
N PHE A 39 12.66 -18.87 -9.07
CA PHE A 39 13.15 -19.35 -10.37
C PHE A 39 14.61 -19.82 -10.28
N PRO A 40 14.92 -21.01 -10.82
CA PRO A 40 16.29 -21.48 -10.91
C PRO A 40 17.12 -20.55 -11.81
N ALA A 41 18.40 -20.34 -11.45
CA ALA A 41 19.36 -19.53 -12.21
C ALA A 41 19.58 -20.00 -13.67
N SER A 42 19.04 -21.17 -14.04
CA SER A 42 19.10 -21.75 -15.38
C SER A 42 18.14 -21.12 -16.40
N PHE A 43 17.16 -20.31 -15.97
CA PHE A 43 16.27 -19.62 -16.91
C PHE A 43 16.91 -18.32 -17.40
N PRO A 44 17.14 -18.14 -18.71
CA PRO A 44 17.82 -16.97 -19.23
C PRO A 44 16.96 -15.73 -19.02
N ASN A 45 17.52 -14.74 -18.33
CA ASN A 45 16.91 -13.43 -18.15
C ASN A 45 17.07 -12.63 -19.44
N LYS A 46 16.17 -12.81 -20.40
CA LYS A 46 16.17 -12.04 -21.63
C LYS A 46 15.38 -10.76 -21.39
N GLN A 47 16.09 -9.63 -21.38
CA GLN A 47 15.51 -8.30 -21.38
C GLN A 47 15.04 -7.98 -22.80
N TYR A 48 13.77 -7.60 -22.93
CA TYR A 48 13.17 -7.11 -24.16
C TYR A 48 12.91 -5.61 -23.98
N GLN A 49 13.23 -4.83 -25.00
CA GLN A 49 12.95 -3.39 -25.02
C GLN A 49 11.95 -3.10 -26.12
N LEU A 50 10.87 -2.42 -25.78
CA LEU A 50 9.84 -1.98 -26.70
C LEU A 50 9.99 -0.47 -26.85
N LEU A 51 10.66 -0.08 -27.94
CA LEU A 51 11.06 1.30 -28.20
C LEU A 51 10.21 1.86 -29.34
N PHE A 52 9.26 2.73 -29.00
CA PHE A 52 8.51 3.51 -29.99
C PHE A 52 9.24 4.82 -30.23
N THR A 53 9.88 4.91 -31.39
CA THR A 53 10.53 6.13 -31.87
C THR A 53 9.66 6.80 -32.93
N GLN A 54 9.61 8.12 -32.92
CA GLN A 54 8.99 8.92 -33.98
C GLN A 54 10.06 9.74 -34.70
N GLY A 55 10.04 9.68 -36.04
CA GLY A 55 11.01 10.33 -36.91
C GLY A 55 12.01 9.37 -37.56
N SER A 56 12.78 9.88 -38.53
CA SER A 56 13.87 9.15 -39.20
C SER A 56 15.06 10.08 -39.40
N GLY A 57 16.26 9.70 -38.94
CA GLY A 57 17.48 10.51 -39.01
C GLY A 57 17.92 11.09 -37.65
N GLU A 58 18.50 12.30 -37.66
CA GLU A 58 19.03 13.02 -36.47
C GLU A 58 17.93 13.56 -35.54
N SER A 59 16.67 13.54 -35.95
CA SER A 59 15.50 13.95 -35.16
C SER A 59 14.68 12.73 -34.69
N LYS A 60 15.33 11.75 -34.05
CA LYS A 60 14.64 10.63 -33.41
C LYS A 60 14.22 11.05 -32.01
N GLU A 61 12.92 11.16 -31.79
CA GLU A 61 12.37 11.31 -30.44
C GLU A 61 11.86 9.95 -29.95
N GLU A 62 12.32 9.55 -28.77
CA GLU A 62 11.84 8.36 -28.07
C GLU A 62 10.54 8.71 -27.36
N ILE A 63 9.40 8.21 -27.85
CA ILE A 63 8.09 8.49 -27.22
C ILE A 63 7.85 7.53 -26.06
N VAL A 64 8.15 6.24 -26.25
CA VAL A 64 7.95 5.20 -25.24
C VAL A 64 9.13 4.26 -25.27
N ASN A 65 9.86 4.19 -24.16
CA ASN A 65 10.87 3.18 -23.91
C ASN A 65 10.36 2.28 -22.78
N TYR A 66 9.82 1.11 -23.13
CA TYR A 66 9.32 0.15 -22.15
C TYR A 66 10.19 -1.11 -22.14
N GLU A 67 10.89 -1.33 -21.04
CA GLU A 67 11.70 -2.52 -20.84
C GLU A 67 10.90 -3.59 -20.09
N PHE A 68 10.86 -4.80 -20.61
CA PHE A 68 10.23 -5.91 -19.94
C PHE A 68 11.08 -7.18 -19.99
N ASP A 69 11.07 -7.89 -18.89
CA ASP A 69 11.82 -9.12 -18.71
C ASP A 69 10.91 -10.34 -18.88
N THR A 70 11.51 -11.48 -19.21
CA THR A 70 10.80 -12.77 -19.31
C THR A 70 10.13 -13.12 -17.98
N LYS A 71 10.73 -12.76 -16.84
CA LYS A 71 10.17 -12.94 -15.50
C LYS A 71 8.89 -12.12 -15.27
N ASN A 72 8.88 -10.86 -15.73
CA ASN A 72 7.72 -9.98 -15.61
C ASN A 72 6.56 -10.51 -16.46
N LEU A 73 6.84 -11.03 -17.65
CA LEU A 73 5.83 -11.65 -18.50
C LEU A 73 5.19 -12.89 -17.85
N VAL A 74 6.00 -13.76 -17.23
CA VAL A 74 5.50 -14.92 -16.49
C VAL A 74 4.67 -14.51 -15.27
N CYS A 75 5.12 -13.51 -14.50
CA CYS A 75 4.36 -12.96 -13.38
C CYS A 75 3.01 -12.39 -13.82
N LEU A 76 2.98 -11.72 -14.97
CA LEU A 76 1.77 -11.15 -15.55
C LEU A 76 0.79 -12.23 -16.02
N LEU A 77 1.29 -13.32 -16.63
CA LEU A 77 0.46 -14.47 -17.01
C LEU A 77 -0.18 -15.14 -15.79
N ILE A 78 0.61 -15.41 -14.74
CA ILE A 78 0.10 -16.02 -13.50
C ILE A 78 -0.93 -15.11 -12.84
N SER A 79 -0.63 -13.81 -12.75
CA SER A 79 -1.53 -12.82 -12.16
C SER A 79 -2.83 -12.69 -12.95
N SER A 80 -2.78 -12.79 -14.28
CA SER A 80 -3.96 -12.81 -15.15
C SER A 80 -4.84 -14.03 -14.91
N VAL A 81 -4.27 -15.22 -14.74
CA VAL A 81 -5.04 -16.44 -14.39
C VAL A 81 -5.76 -16.26 -13.06
N VAL A 82 -5.10 -15.70 -12.04
CA VAL A 82 -5.71 -15.37 -10.74
C VAL A 82 -6.82 -14.33 -10.91
N GLY A 83 -6.63 -13.33 -11.76
CA GLY A 83 -7.65 -12.32 -12.05
C GLY A 83 -8.88 -12.89 -12.74
N VAL A 84 -8.71 -13.78 -13.72
CA VAL A 84 -9.84 -14.45 -14.38
C VAL A 84 -10.58 -15.33 -13.38
N TRP A 85 -9.86 -16.02 -12.49
CA TRP A 85 -10.47 -16.79 -11.40
C TRP A 85 -11.30 -15.91 -10.45
N TYR A 86 -10.81 -14.70 -10.13
CA TYR A 86 -11.56 -13.71 -9.38
C TYR A 86 -12.83 -13.26 -10.11
N LEU A 87 -12.77 -12.94 -11.41
CA LEU A 87 -13.94 -12.50 -12.17
C LEU A 87 -15.03 -13.58 -12.26
N LEU A 88 -14.63 -14.85 -12.42
CA LEU A 88 -15.58 -15.96 -12.59
C LEU A 88 -16.24 -16.40 -11.28
N LYS A 89 -15.51 -16.32 -10.16
CA LYS A 89 -15.97 -16.93 -8.89
C LYS A 89 -16.10 -15.95 -7.74
N LYS A 90 -15.55 -14.74 -7.84
CA LYS A 90 -15.44 -13.74 -6.77
C LYS A 90 -14.95 -14.36 -5.44
N HIS A 91 -14.02 -15.32 -5.51
CA HIS A 91 -13.51 -15.98 -4.30
C HIS A 91 -12.79 -15.00 -3.38
N TRP A 92 -13.02 -15.14 -2.07
CA TRP A 92 -12.41 -14.30 -1.03
C TRP A 92 -10.88 -14.37 -1.03
N ILE A 93 -10.28 -15.51 -1.38
CA ILE A 93 -8.81 -15.67 -1.46
C ILE A 93 -8.24 -14.77 -2.56
N ALA A 94 -8.83 -14.80 -3.76
CA ALA A 94 -8.37 -13.98 -4.87
C ALA A 94 -8.59 -12.48 -4.57
N ASN A 95 -9.71 -12.13 -3.92
CA ASN A 95 -9.95 -10.78 -3.42
C ASN A 95 -8.87 -10.34 -2.41
N ASN A 96 -8.50 -11.20 -1.45
CA ASN A 96 -7.49 -10.88 -0.45
C ASN A 96 -6.09 -10.77 -1.06
N LEU A 97 -5.78 -11.59 -2.06
CA LEU A 97 -4.52 -11.51 -2.79
C LEU A 97 -4.40 -10.18 -3.53
N PHE A 98 -5.47 -9.72 -4.20
CA PHE A 98 -5.51 -8.38 -4.79
C PHE A 98 -5.44 -7.27 -3.74
N GLY A 99 -6.18 -7.40 -2.63
CA GLY A 99 -6.14 -6.44 -1.54
C GLY A 99 -4.72 -6.29 -0.95
N LEU A 100 -4.01 -7.40 -0.73
CA LEU A 100 -2.62 -7.37 -0.26
C LEU A 100 -1.69 -6.76 -1.30
N ALA A 101 -1.85 -7.10 -2.58
CA ALA A 101 -1.05 -6.50 -3.66
C ALA A 101 -1.27 -4.98 -3.73
N PHE A 102 -2.52 -4.51 -3.65
CA PHE A 102 -2.82 -3.08 -3.59
C PHE A 102 -2.26 -2.42 -2.33
N ALA A 103 -2.33 -3.10 -1.18
CA ALA A 103 -1.78 -2.55 0.06
C ALA A 103 -0.26 -2.38 -0.03
N LEU A 104 0.44 -3.40 -0.53
CA LEU A 104 1.90 -3.38 -0.69
C LEU A 104 2.33 -2.31 -1.70
N ASN A 105 1.73 -2.28 -2.88
CA ASN A 105 2.03 -1.25 -3.87
C ASN A 105 1.62 0.15 -3.36
N GLY A 106 0.56 0.27 -2.56
CA GLY A 106 0.17 1.55 -1.95
C GLY A 106 1.23 2.08 -0.97
N VAL A 107 1.77 1.21 -0.12
CA VAL A 107 2.88 1.56 0.81
C VAL A 107 4.18 1.83 0.05
N GLU A 108 4.42 1.13 -1.05
CA GLU A 108 5.59 1.34 -1.91
C GLU A 108 5.48 2.60 -2.76
N LEU A 109 4.30 3.00 -3.23
CA LEU A 109 4.18 4.19 -4.09
C LEU A 109 4.16 5.49 -3.27
N LEU A 110 3.44 5.49 -2.16
CA LEU A 110 3.24 6.67 -1.34
C LEU A 110 4.34 6.80 -0.29
N HIS A 111 5.32 7.65 -0.58
CA HIS A 111 6.41 7.97 0.33
C HIS A 111 6.10 9.28 1.08
N LEU A 112 6.27 9.25 2.40
CA LEU A 112 6.23 10.46 3.22
C LEU A 112 7.66 10.94 3.45
N ASN A 113 7.91 12.24 3.26
CA ASN A 113 9.26 12.77 3.36
C ASN A 113 9.63 13.23 4.77
N ASN A 114 8.66 13.39 5.68
CA ASN A 114 8.90 13.89 7.03
C ASN A 114 7.91 13.27 8.02
N VAL A 115 8.37 12.97 9.25
CA VAL A 115 7.53 12.41 10.32
C VAL A 115 6.39 13.35 10.69
N SER A 116 6.63 14.66 10.62
CA SER A 116 5.61 15.69 10.87
C SER A 116 4.44 15.56 9.89
N THR A 117 4.72 15.37 8.59
CA THR A 117 3.70 15.16 7.56
C THR A 117 2.90 13.89 7.83
N GLY A 118 3.57 12.82 8.29
CA GLY A 118 2.90 11.58 8.70
C GLY A 118 1.97 11.77 9.90
N CYS A 119 2.40 12.50 10.91
CA CYS A 119 1.56 12.84 12.07
C CYS A 119 0.35 13.70 11.66
N ILE A 120 0.51 14.67 10.75
CA ILE A 120 -0.58 15.50 10.24
C ILE A 120 -1.56 14.66 9.41
N LEU A 121 -1.07 13.79 8.53
CA LEU A 121 -1.90 12.90 7.72
C LEU A 121 -2.75 11.99 8.62
N LEU A 122 -2.12 11.28 9.57
CA LEU A 122 -2.82 10.39 10.49
C LEU A 122 -3.78 11.15 11.41
N GLY A 123 -3.36 12.32 11.92
CA GLY A 123 -4.21 13.19 12.73
C GLY A 123 -5.44 13.71 11.96
N GLY A 124 -5.26 14.10 10.70
CA GLY A 124 -6.36 14.50 9.82
C GLY A 124 -7.34 13.35 9.57
N LEU A 125 -6.83 12.13 9.35
CA LEU A 125 -7.64 10.93 9.16
C LEU A 125 -8.42 10.55 10.44
N PHE A 126 -7.80 10.69 11.60
CA PHE A 126 -8.45 10.51 12.90
C PHE A 126 -9.64 11.47 13.07
N VAL A 127 -9.44 12.77 12.79
CA VAL A 127 -10.52 13.77 12.89
C VAL A 127 -11.61 13.50 11.85
N TYR A 128 -11.22 13.14 10.62
CA TYR A 128 -12.14 12.79 9.55
C TYR A 128 -13.05 11.63 9.96
N ASP A 129 -12.49 10.55 10.50
CA ASP A 129 -13.24 9.35 10.87
C ASP A 129 -14.19 9.64 12.04
N VAL A 130 -13.74 10.40 13.05
CA VAL A 130 -14.57 10.87 14.17
C VAL A 130 -15.74 11.72 13.68
N PHE A 131 -15.47 12.70 12.81
CA PHE A 131 -16.48 13.60 12.28
C PHE A 131 -17.55 12.84 11.48
N TRP A 132 -17.17 11.93 10.59
CA TRP A 132 -18.12 11.22 9.75
C TRP A 132 -18.90 10.15 10.51
N VAL A 133 -18.29 9.47 11.48
CA VAL A 133 -18.96 8.41 12.24
C VAL A 133 -19.84 8.96 13.36
N PHE A 134 -19.40 9.98 14.09
CA PHE A 134 -20.17 10.52 15.23
C PHE A 134 -20.90 11.83 14.92
N GLY A 135 -20.44 12.62 13.95
CA GLY A 135 -21.01 13.92 13.60
C GLY A 135 -22.12 13.90 12.54
N THR A 136 -22.25 12.82 11.78
CA THR A 136 -23.26 12.71 10.69
C THR A 136 -23.86 11.31 10.61
N ASN A 137 -25.19 11.19 10.50
CA ASN A 137 -25.89 9.91 10.28
C ASN A 137 -25.72 9.35 8.84
N VAL A 138 -24.62 9.69 8.15
CA VAL A 138 -24.43 9.46 6.70
C VAL A 138 -23.77 8.11 6.37
N MET A 139 -23.12 7.46 7.35
CA MET A 139 -22.43 6.19 7.12
C MET A 139 -23.37 5.01 6.77
N VAL A 140 -24.68 5.11 7.01
CA VAL A 140 -25.63 4.01 6.74
C VAL A 140 -26.21 4.03 5.31
N THR A 141 -26.05 5.13 4.55
CA THR A 141 -26.77 5.29 3.26
C THR A 141 -25.90 5.09 2.02
N VAL A 142 -24.56 5.22 2.12
CA VAL A 142 -23.64 5.11 0.97
C VAL A 142 -23.09 3.69 0.78
N ALA A 143 -23.18 2.83 1.79
CA ALA A 143 -22.58 1.49 1.78
C ALA A 143 -23.35 0.44 0.95
N LYS A 144 -24.50 0.77 0.33
CA LYS A 144 -25.37 -0.21 -0.35
C LYS A 144 -25.16 -0.38 -1.87
N SER A 145 -24.27 0.36 -2.53
CA SER A 145 -24.27 0.42 -4.00
C SER A 145 -22.98 0.04 -4.72
N PHE A 146 -21.89 -0.33 -4.03
CA PHE A 146 -20.59 -0.57 -4.69
C PHE A 146 -19.92 -1.88 -4.24
N GLU A 147 -19.84 -2.86 -5.15
CA GLU A 147 -19.12 -4.12 -5.01
C GLU A 147 -17.72 -4.01 -5.63
N ALA A 148 -16.82 -3.25 -5.01
CA ALA A 148 -15.43 -3.16 -5.45
C ALA A 148 -14.50 -3.92 -4.48
N PRO A 149 -13.41 -4.56 -4.96
CA PRO A 149 -12.41 -5.24 -4.13
C PRO A 149 -11.51 -4.24 -3.38
N ILE A 150 -12.11 -3.38 -2.55
CA ILE A 150 -11.43 -2.34 -1.76
C ILE A 150 -11.25 -2.81 -0.30
N LYS A 151 -11.62 -4.05 0.02
CA LYS A 151 -11.68 -4.56 1.40
C LYS A 151 -11.01 -5.93 1.48
N LEU A 152 -10.16 -6.12 2.48
CA LEU A 152 -9.77 -7.47 2.90
C LEU A 152 -10.93 -8.10 3.64
N VAL A 153 -11.21 -9.34 3.28
CA VAL A 153 -12.39 -10.08 3.73
C VAL A 153 -11.84 -11.30 4.48
N PHE A 154 -11.88 -11.25 5.81
CA PHE A 154 -11.43 -12.35 6.66
C PHE A 154 -12.63 -13.17 7.12
N PRO A 155 -12.69 -14.48 6.86
CA PRO A 155 -13.77 -15.32 7.36
C PRO A 155 -13.75 -15.32 8.90
N GLN A 156 -14.77 -14.73 9.53
CA GLN A 156 -14.92 -14.71 11.00
C GLN A 156 -15.14 -16.13 11.53
N ASP A 157 -15.84 -16.95 10.75
CA ASP A 157 -16.10 -18.36 11.11
C ASP A 157 -14.97 -19.30 10.64
N LEU A 158 -13.74 -18.81 10.38
CA LEU A 158 -12.64 -19.69 9.91
C LEU A 158 -12.36 -20.83 10.90
N LEU A 159 -12.51 -20.55 12.20
CA LEU A 159 -12.29 -21.52 13.28
C LEU A 159 -13.49 -22.44 13.51
N GLU A 160 -14.71 -22.00 13.17
CA GLU A 160 -15.95 -22.79 13.35
C GLU A 160 -16.38 -23.58 12.10
N LYS A 161 -16.15 -23.05 10.90
CA LYS A 161 -16.63 -23.59 9.61
C LYS A 161 -15.52 -23.81 8.57
N GLY A 162 -14.26 -23.55 8.91
CA GLY A 162 -13.13 -23.72 7.99
C GLY A 162 -13.25 -22.83 6.75
N LEU A 163 -12.83 -23.34 5.59
CA LEU A 163 -12.80 -22.60 4.31
C LEU A 163 -14.18 -22.21 3.75
N ASN A 164 -15.29 -22.66 4.36
CA ASN A 164 -16.67 -22.41 3.95
C ASN A 164 -17.41 -21.40 4.84
N ALA A 165 -16.67 -20.56 5.58
CA ALA A 165 -17.24 -19.49 6.40
C ALA A 165 -18.09 -18.51 5.57
N SER A 166 -19.28 -18.17 6.09
CA SER A 166 -20.25 -17.27 5.45
C SER A 166 -20.21 -15.84 6.00
N ASN A 167 -19.67 -15.67 7.22
CA ASN A 167 -19.49 -14.37 7.85
C ASN A 167 -18.07 -13.87 7.63
N PHE A 168 -17.92 -12.64 7.13
CA PHE A 168 -16.62 -12.07 6.86
C PHE A 168 -16.43 -10.73 7.59
N ALA A 169 -15.31 -10.60 8.31
CA ALA A 169 -14.81 -9.34 8.81
C ALA A 169 -14.23 -8.57 7.63
N MET A 170 -14.62 -7.30 7.52
CA MET A 170 -14.09 -6.39 6.51
C MET A 170 -13.04 -5.49 7.15
N LEU A 171 -11.82 -5.50 6.63
CA LEU A 171 -10.79 -4.53 6.97
C LEU A 171 -10.57 -3.62 5.75
N GLY A 172 -10.65 -2.30 5.97
CA GLY A 172 -10.42 -1.33 4.91
C GLY A 172 -8.96 -1.34 4.50
N LEU A 173 -8.67 -1.32 3.18
CA LEU A 173 -7.30 -1.20 2.71
C LEU A 173 -6.62 0.10 3.20
N GLY A 174 -7.39 1.17 3.39
CA GLY A 174 -6.89 2.44 3.96
C GLY A 174 -6.35 2.28 5.38
N ASP A 175 -6.96 1.43 6.21
CA ASP A 175 -6.53 1.20 7.59
C ASP A 175 -5.22 0.42 7.66
N ILE A 176 -4.80 -0.20 6.55
CA ILE A 176 -3.53 -0.94 6.42
C ILE A 176 -2.48 -0.04 5.77
N VAL A 177 -2.85 0.58 4.64
CA VAL A 177 -1.93 1.37 3.82
C VAL A 177 -1.49 2.63 4.55
N ILE A 178 -2.41 3.41 5.11
CA ILE A 178 -2.05 4.71 5.69
C ILE A 178 -1.12 4.56 6.90
N PRO A 179 -1.41 3.68 7.89
CA PRO A 179 -0.46 3.42 8.97
C PRO A 179 0.80 2.71 8.49
N GLY A 180 0.69 1.86 7.46
CA GLY A 180 1.83 1.18 6.83
C GLY A 180 2.86 2.14 6.26
N ILE A 181 2.41 3.21 5.58
CA ILE A 181 3.29 4.27 5.06
C ILE A 181 4.03 4.98 6.21
N PHE A 182 3.33 5.27 7.31
CA PHE A 182 3.97 5.89 8.48
C PHE A 182 4.98 4.96 9.16
N ILE A 183 4.67 3.67 9.30
CA ILE A 183 5.59 2.67 9.85
C ILE A 183 6.82 2.51 8.95
N ALA A 184 6.65 2.55 7.62
CA ALA A 184 7.76 2.52 6.67
C ALA A 184 8.68 3.74 6.83
N LEU A 185 8.11 4.94 7.04
CA LEU A 185 8.88 6.14 7.35
C LEU A 185 9.70 5.98 8.64
N LEU A 186 9.10 5.44 9.71
CA LEU A 186 9.82 5.20 10.97
C LEU A 186 10.95 4.16 10.82
N LEU A 187 10.80 3.19 9.92
CA LEU A 187 11.89 2.28 9.57
C LEU A 187 13.05 3.02 8.90
N ARG A 188 12.76 3.97 8.00
CA ARG A 188 13.80 4.79 7.36
C ARG A 188 14.50 5.70 8.35
N PHE A 189 13.74 6.28 9.28
CA PHE A 189 14.28 7.04 10.39
C PHE A 189 15.22 6.18 11.26
N ASP A 190 14.80 4.98 11.69
CA ASP A 190 15.66 4.04 12.42
C ASP A 190 16.98 3.76 11.68
N VAL A 191 16.91 3.54 10.36
CA VAL A 191 18.09 3.32 9.51
C VAL A 191 18.98 4.56 9.44
N SER A 192 18.41 5.77 9.37
CA SER A 192 19.15 7.03 9.33
C SER A 192 19.95 7.32 10.61
N LEU A 193 19.48 6.83 11.76
CA LEU A 193 20.16 7.00 13.04
C LEU A 193 21.49 6.21 13.10
N LYS A 194 21.76 5.32 12.12
CA LYS A 194 22.95 4.44 12.05
C LYS A 194 23.16 3.58 13.31
N LYS A 195 22.13 3.48 14.16
CA LYS A 195 22.07 2.54 15.28
C LYS A 195 21.55 1.25 14.66
N ASN A 196 22.23 0.11 14.87
CA ASN A 196 21.83 -1.19 14.32
C ASN A 196 20.56 -1.76 15.00
N SER A 197 19.57 -0.91 15.25
CA SER A 197 18.34 -1.17 15.97
C SER A 197 17.18 -0.55 15.21
N ARG A 198 16.08 -1.29 15.10
CA ARG A 198 14.85 -0.85 14.44
C ARG A 198 13.77 -0.54 15.48
N THR A 199 14.13 0.31 16.45
CA THR A 199 13.30 0.49 17.65
C THR A 199 11.96 1.13 17.30
N TYR A 200 11.97 2.18 16.48
CA TYR A 200 10.76 2.93 16.10
C TYR A 200 9.83 2.11 15.21
N PHE A 201 10.40 1.37 14.27
CA PHE A 201 9.67 0.40 13.45
C PHE A 201 8.98 -0.66 14.32
N TYR A 202 9.71 -1.35 15.20
CA TYR A 202 9.10 -2.39 16.04
C TYR A 202 8.09 -1.80 17.03
N SER A 203 8.39 -0.63 17.61
CA SER A 203 7.45 0.07 18.51
C SER A 203 6.15 0.41 17.80
N SER A 204 6.22 1.02 16.61
CA SER A 204 5.03 1.40 15.83
C SER A 204 4.30 0.20 15.25
N PHE A 205 5.02 -0.85 14.85
CA PHE A 205 4.41 -2.10 14.36
C PHE A 205 3.65 -2.84 15.46
N LEU A 206 4.22 -2.91 16.67
CA LEU A 206 3.51 -3.44 17.84
C LEU A 206 2.32 -2.57 18.22
N ALA A 207 2.45 -1.24 18.14
CA ALA A 207 1.36 -0.32 18.39
C ALA A 207 0.22 -0.48 17.38
N TYR A 208 0.52 -0.77 16.12
CA TYR A 208 -0.47 -1.10 15.09
C TYR A 208 -1.24 -2.38 15.43
N ILE A 209 -0.55 -3.46 15.80
CA ILE A 209 -1.18 -4.72 16.22
C ILE A 209 -2.06 -4.49 17.45
N PHE A 210 -1.55 -3.73 18.43
CA PHE A 210 -2.29 -3.38 19.64
C PHE A 210 -3.54 -2.55 19.31
N GLY A 211 -3.40 -1.54 18.44
CA GLY A 211 -4.51 -0.70 17.97
C GLY A 211 -5.60 -1.52 17.29
N LEU A 212 -5.23 -2.41 16.38
CA LEU A 212 -6.18 -3.36 15.76
C LEU A 212 -6.81 -4.33 16.76
N GLY A 213 -6.05 -4.82 17.74
CA GLY A 213 -6.61 -5.64 18.81
C GLY A 213 -7.64 -4.89 19.64
N LEU A 214 -7.36 -3.62 19.94
CA LEU A 214 -8.27 -2.74 20.67
C LEU A 214 -9.54 -2.44 19.87
N THR A 215 -9.45 -2.17 18.56
CA THR A 215 -10.64 -1.95 17.72
C THR A 215 -11.56 -3.17 17.76
N ILE A 216 -11.01 -4.37 17.58
CA ILE A 216 -11.76 -5.62 17.61
C ILE A 216 -12.38 -5.84 19.00
N PHE A 217 -11.62 -5.63 20.07
CA PHE A 217 -12.09 -5.77 21.44
C PHE A 217 -13.28 -4.84 21.73
N VAL A 218 -13.16 -3.55 21.40
CA VAL A 218 -14.22 -2.58 21.66
C VAL A 218 -15.45 -2.87 20.80
N MET A 219 -15.28 -3.19 19.52
CA MET A 219 -16.41 -3.61 18.66
C MET A 219 -17.14 -4.84 19.24
N HIS A 220 -16.39 -5.80 19.79
CA HIS A 220 -16.96 -7.00 20.39
C HIS A 220 -17.74 -6.69 21.67
N THR A 221 -17.20 -5.84 22.55
CA THR A 221 -17.84 -5.46 23.82
C THR A 221 -19.09 -4.60 23.60
N PHE A 222 -19.00 -3.58 22.74
CA PHE A 222 -20.08 -2.60 22.56
C PHE A 222 -21.09 -3.00 21.48
N LYS A 223 -20.82 -4.05 20.69
CA LYS A 223 -21.67 -4.51 19.56
C LYS A 223 -22.05 -3.39 18.58
N HIS A 224 -21.25 -2.34 18.54
CA HIS A 224 -21.39 -1.20 17.64
C HIS A 224 -20.13 -1.11 16.80
N ALA A 225 -20.31 -1.01 15.48
CA ALA A 225 -19.19 -0.79 14.58
C ALA A 225 -18.61 0.60 14.86
N GLN A 226 -17.31 0.63 15.11
CA GLN A 226 -16.57 1.86 15.40
C GLN A 226 -15.45 2.05 14.38
N PRO A 227 -15.03 3.30 14.18
CA PRO A 227 -13.98 3.61 13.22
C PRO A 227 -12.65 2.98 13.66
N ALA A 228 -11.98 2.25 12.77
CA ALA A 228 -10.74 1.57 13.12
C ALA A 228 -9.60 2.57 13.43
N LEU A 229 -9.55 3.67 12.68
CA LEU A 229 -8.52 4.71 12.83
C LEU A 229 -8.61 5.44 14.19
N LEU A 230 -9.78 5.41 14.85
CA LEU A 230 -9.99 6.01 16.17
C LEU A 230 -9.00 5.51 17.21
N TYR A 231 -8.71 4.21 17.20
CA TYR A 231 -7.81 3.56 18.16
C TYR A 231 -6.42 3.35 17.59
N LEU A 232 -6.36 3.16 16.27
CA LEU A 232 -5.12 2.84 15.58
C LEU A 232 -4.21 4.07 15.47
N VAL A 233 -4.73 5.24 15.11
CA VAL A 233 -3.92 6.46 14.96
C VAL A 233 -3.24 6.86 16.28
N PRO A 234 -3.95 6.97 17.43
CA PRO A 234 -3.31 7.32 18.68
C PRO A 234 -2.24 6.30 19.11
N ALA A 235 -2.43 5.01 18.83
CA ALA A 235 -1.44 3.99 19.11
C ALA A 235 -0.20 4.15 18.21
N CYS A 236 -0.39 4.21 16.88
CA CYS A 236 0.70 4.27 15.91
C CYS A 236 1.53 5.56 16.01
N VAL A 237 0.95 6.69 16.41
CA VAL A 237 1.71 7.94 16.64
C VAL A 237 2.23 8.00 18.07
N GLY A 238 1.41 7.67 19.06
CA GLY A 238 1.72 7.85 20.46
C GLY A 238 2.89 6.99 20.95
N PHE A 239 2.91 5.69 20.61
CA PHE A 239 3.98 4.79 21.05
C PHE A 239 5.38 5.22 20.57
N PRO A 240 5.65 5.42 19.27
CA PRO A 240 6.98 5.85 18.82
C PRO A 240 7.37 7.23 19.36
N VAL A 241 6.42 8.16 19.49
CA VAL A 241 6.66 9.48 20.12
C VAL A 241 7.07 9.34 21.59
N ILE A 242 6.39 8.49 22.36
CA ILE A 242 6.74 8.22 23.76
C ILE A 242 8.13 7.58 23.85
N VAL A 243 8.45 6.62 22.97
CA VAL A 243 9.78 6.02 22.91
C VAL A 243 10.85 7.06 22.58
N ALA A 244 10.59 7.95 21.61
CA ALA A 244 11.51 9.03 21.24
C ALA A 244 11.72 10.01 22.39
N LEU A 245 10.66 10.31 23.15
CA LEU A 245 10.73 11.15 24.35
C LEU A 245 11.65 10.52 25.40
N PHE A 246 11.47 9.23 25.71
CA PHE A 246 12.33 8.53 26.70
C PHE A 246 13.78 8.39 26.25
N LYS A 247 14.03 8.28 24.95
CA LYS A 247 15.39 8.24 24.39
C LYS A 247 16.04 9.61 24.20
N GLY A 248 15.28 10.70 24.31
CA GLY A 248 15.77 12.05 24.01
C GLY A 248 15.97 12.32 22.51
N GLU A 249 15.42 11.48 21.64
CA GLU A 249 15.57 11.54 20.17
C GLU A 249 14.37 12.25 19.49
N LEU A 250 13.47 12.85 20.28
CA LEU A 250 12.23 13.48 19.80
C LEU A 250 12.49 14.59 18.76
N THR A 251 13.45 15.48 19.04
CA THR A 251 13.79 16.59 18.14
C THR A 251 14.38 16.08 16.83
N GLU A 252 15.16 15.00 16.87
CA GLU A 252 15.75 14.37 15.70
C GLU A 252 14.68 13.69 14.83
N MET A 253 13.73 13.01 15.48
CA MET A 253 12.59 12.38 14.81
C MET A 253 11.72 13.38 14.03
N PHE A 254 11.41 14.55 14.61
CA PHE A 254 10.59 15.57 13.93
C PHE A 254 11.37 16.42 12.93
N ARG A 255 12.69 16.47 13.02
CA ARG A 255 13.57 17.14 12.04
C ARG A 255 13.98 16.22 10.90
N TYR A 256 13.67 14.94 10.98
CA TYR A 256 14.00 13.99 9.94
C TYR A 256 13.29 14.33 8.63
N GLU A 257 14.09 14.55 7.59
CA GLU A 257 13.63 14.72 6.22
C GLU A 257 14.35 13.73 5.31
N GLU A 258 13.56 12.97 4.56
CA GLU A 258 14.06 12.07 3.52
C GLU A 258 14.34 12.90 2.26
N SER A 259 15.61 12.91 1.82
CA SER A 259 15.96 13.48 0.53
C SER A 259 15.35 12.62 -0.57
N SER A 260 14.62 13.24 -1.49
CA SER A 260 13.93 12.51 -2.56
C SER A 260 14.96 11.78 -3.44
N PRO A 261 14.69 10.56 -3.91
CA PRO A 261 15.62 9.79 -4.74
C PRO A 261 16.02 10.50 -6.05
N GLU A 262 15.28 11.53 -6.47
CA GLU A 262 15.61 12.36 -7.64
C GLU A 262 16.86 13.25 -7.44
N GLU A 263 17.24 13.60 -6.21
CA GLU A 263 18.39 14.50 -5.96
C GLU A 263 19.73 13.76 -5.92
N ALA A 264 19.73 12.44 -5.65
CA ALA A 264 20.94 11.64 -5.52
C ALA A 264 21.69 11.41 -6.85
N GLY A 265 21.05 11.67 -8.00
CA GLY A 265 21.66 11.49 -9.33
C GLY A 265 22.49 12.67 -9.84
N SER A 266 22.53 13.80 -9.14
CA SER A 266 23.12 15.06 -9.66
C SER A 266 24.42 15.51 -9.00
N THR A 267 24.86 14.87 -7.91
CA THR A 267 25.98 15.38 -7.10
C THR A 267 27.29 14.60 -7.25
N ASP A 268 27.28 13.40 -7.84
CA ASP A 268 28.50 12.58 -7.96
C ASP A 268 29.36 12.87 -9.21
N GLU A 269 28.85 13.57 -10.23
CA GLU A 269 29.64 13.87 -11.44
C GLU A 269 30.51 15.15 -11.34
N SER A 270 30.26 16.04 -10.36
CA SER A 270 30.98 17.31 -10.26
C SER A 270 32.29 17.27 -9.45
N SER A 271 32.67 16.12 -8.88
CA SER A 271 33.88 16.04 -8.02
C SER A 271 35.05 15.24 -8.60
N GLU A 272 34.86 14.52 -9.73
CA GLU A 272 35.93 13.76 -10.40
C GLU A 272 36.61 14.49 -11.56
N SER A 273 36.08 15.64 -12.02
CA SER A 273 36.63 16.39 -13.15
C SER A 273 37.75 17.39 -12.80
N GLU A 274 37.95 17.72 -11.51
CA GLU A 274 38.99 18.71 -11.09
C GLU A 274 40.34 18.10 -10.68
N LYS A 275 40.53 16.77 -10.73
CA LYS A 275 41.81 16.13 -10.33
C LYS A 275 42.68 15.59 -11.47
N LYS A 276 42.38 15.92 -12.73
CA LYS A 276 43.17 15.43 -13.88
C LYS A 276 44.02 16.47 -14.61
N ASP A 277 43.99 17.73 -14.19
CA ASP A 277 44.86 18.78 -14.72
C ASP A 277 45.64 19.46 -13.58
N GLN A 278 46.66 18.76 -13.06
CA GLN A 278 47.82 19.36 -12.38
C GLN A 278 49.03 18.44 -12.45
#